data_AF-A0AAD7R8N0-F1
#
_entry.id   AF-A0AAD7R8N0-F1
#
_cell.length_a   1.000
_cell.length_b   1.000
_cell.length_c   1.000
_cell.angle_alpha   90.00
_cell.angle_beta   90.00
_cell.angle_gamma   90.00
#
_symmetry.space_group_name_H-M   'P 1'
#
loop_
_entity.id
_entity.type
_entity.pdbx_description
1 polymer ?
#
loop_
_entity_poly.entity_id
_entity_poly.type
_entity_poly.pdbx_seq_one_letter_code
_entity_poly.pdbx_strand_id
1 'polypeptide(L)'
;MIACVKDFFTYETTKSVVVKSSTIGIFNRVVQLLILIYFVGWVFLHERAYQVRDTAIESSVMTKVKGLGLYSNSVMDVADYVTPHQGTSVFCIITKQISTEGQVQSRCAESELNAKCENDSNCQTVGPA
;
A
#
# COMPACT_ATOMS: atom_id res chain seq x y z
N MET A 1 -11.11 19.29 -65.62
CA MET A 1 -10.04 19.38 -64.59
C MET A 1 -10.31 20.46 -63.52
N ILE A 2 -11.07 21.53 -63.80
CA ILE A 2 -11.35 22.63 -62.84
C ILE A 2 -12.48 22.30 -61.84
N ALA A 3 -13.38 21.37 -62.13
CA ALA A 3 -14.49 21.00 -61.24
C ALA A 3 -14.03 20.23 -59.98
N CYS A 4 -13.11 19.28 -60.15
CA CYS A 4 -12.63 18.41 -59.05
C CYS A 4 -11.82 19.18 -57.99
N VAL A 5 -11.14 20.26 -58.38
CA VAL A 5 -10.40 21.13 -57.43
C VAL A 5 -11.34 21.94 -56.54
N LYS A 6 -12.55 22.27 -57.02
CA LYS A 6 -13.54 23.01 -56.24
C LYS A 6 -14.17 22.14 -55.15
N ASP A 7 -14.43 20.85 -55.44
CA ASP A 7 -14.95 19.90 -54.45
C ASP A 7 -14.01 19.74 -53.23
N PHE A 8 -12.69 19.74 -53.43
CA PHE A 8 -11.69 19.61 -52.36
C PHE A 8 -11.64 20.82 -51.40
N PHE A 9 -12.11 21.99 -51.85
CA PHE A 9 -12.21 23.21 -51.05
C PHE A 9 -13.63 23.48 -50.54
N THR A 10 -14.52 22.50 -50.62
CA THR A 10 -15.89 22.62 -50.11
C THR A 10 -15.94 22.13 -48.68
N TYR A 11 -16.10 23.06 -47.74
CA TYR A 11 -16.38 22.76 -46.35
C TYR A 11 -17.90 22.84 -46.13
N GLU A 12 -18.51 21.67 -45.97
CA GLU A 12 -19.92 21.53 -45.61
C GLU A 12 -20.09 21.87 -44.12
N THR A 13 -20.58 23.07 -43.81
CA THR A 13 -21.03 23.43 -42.46
C THR A 13 -22.50 23.07 -42.32
N THR A 14 -22.86 22.37 -41.24
CA THR A 14 -24.26 22.10 -40.89
C THR A 14 -25.03 23.42 -40.79
N LYS A 15 -26.10 23.58 -41.56
CA LYS A 15 -26.98 24.76 -41.45
C LYS A 15 -27.64 24.77 -40.08
N SER A 16 -27.15 25.62 -39.18
CA SER A 16 -27.70 25.78 -37.84
C SER A 16 -28.90 26.74 -37.86
N VAL A 17 -30.03 26.31 -37.32
CA VAL A 17 -31.19 27.19 -37.09
C VAL A 17 -30.99 27.94 -35.79
N VAL A 18 -30.85 29.27 -35.86
CA VAL A 18 -30.72 30.12 -34.67
C VAL A 18 -32.11 30.37 -34.08
N VAL A 19 -32.47 29.62 -33.05
CA VAL A 19 -33.73 29.82 -32.32
C VAL A 19 -33.58 31.03 -31.40
N LYS A 20 -34.28 32.12 -31.74
CA LYS A 20 -34.24 33.39 -30.99
C LYS A 20 -35.23 33.35 -29.82
N SER A 21 -35.00 32.44 -28.87
CA SER A 21 -35.81 32.28 -27.65
C SER A 21 -34.95 32.44 -26.40
N SER A 22 -35.33 33.40 -25.53
CA SER A 22 -34.60 33.68 -24.30
C SER A 22 -34.57 32.50 -23.35
N THR A 23 -35.66 31.73 -23.22
CA THR A 23 -35.76 30.59 -22.30
C THR A 23 -34.79 29.47 -22.68
N ILE A 24 -34.74 29.10 -23.97
CA ILE A 24 -33.86 28.04 -24.48
C ILE A 24 -32.39 28.50 -24.41
N GLY A 25 -32.14 29.78 -24.68
CA GLY A 25 -30.82 30.39 -24.54
C GLY A 25 -30.30 30.32 -23.10
N ILE A 26 -31.12 30.71 -22.12
CA ILE A 26 -30.75 30.66 -20.69
C ILE A 26 -30.49 29.22 -20.26
N PHE A 27 -31.37 28.28 -20.60
CA PHE A 27 -31.18 26.86 -20.27
C PHE A 27 -29.86 26.32 -20.82
N ASN A 28 -29.56 26.58 -22.09
CA ASN A 28 -28.30 26.15 -22.70
C ASN A 28 -27.08 26.79 -22.01
N ARG A 29 -27.14 28.07 -21.63
CA ARG A 29 -26.06 28.75 -20.90
C ARG A 29 -25.85 28.20 -19.49
N VAL A 30 -26.93 27.85 -18.78
CA VAL A 30 -26.84 27.22 -17.46
C VAL A 30 -26.20 25.84 -17.56
N VAL A 31 -26.63 25.01 -18.51
CA VAL A 31 -26.02 23.69 -18.74
C VAL A 31 -24.54 23.81 -19.08
N GLN A 32 -24.17 24.75 -19.96
CA GLN A 32 -22.76 25.05 -20.27
C GLN A 32 -21.95 25.45 -19.02
N LEU A 33 -22.51 26.32 -18.16
CA LEU A 33 -21.85 26.73 -16.92
C LEU A 33 -21.70 25.56 -15.93
N LEU A 34 -22.70 24.70 -15.80
CA LEU A 34 -22.62 23.52 -14.93
C LEU A 34 -21.52 22.56 -15.38
N ILE A 35 -21.41 22.31 -16.69
CA ILE A 35 -20.34 21.49 -17.26
C ILE A 35 -18.98 22.13 -16.97
N LEU A 36 -18.82 23.44 -17.19
CA LEU A 36 -17.57 24.14 -16.90
C LEU A 36 -17.17 24.06 -15.42
N ILE A 37 -18.12 24.29 -14.50
CA ILE A 37 -17.86 24.20 -13.05
C ILE A 37 -17.44 22.78 -12.67
N TYR A 38 -18.08 21.76 -13.22
CA TYR A 38 -17.71 20.37 -12.97
C TYR A 38 -16.27 20.09 -13.43
N PHE A 39 -15.91 20.45 -14.65
CA PHE A 39 -14.55 20.23 -15.14
C PHE A 39 -13.51 21.00 -14.31
N VAL A 40 -13.74 22.27 -14.01
CA VAL A 40 -12.79 23.08 -13.23
C VAL A 40 -12.68 22.59 -11.79
N GLY A 41 -13.80 22.38 -11.10
CA GLY A 41 -13.84 21.98 -9.69
C GLY A 41 -13.38 20.54 -9.49
N TRP A 42 -13.93 19.61 -10.26
CA TRP A 42 -13.64 18.19 -10.09
C TRP A 42 -12.33 17.80 -10.80
N VAL A 43 -12.25 17.99 -12.11
CA VAL A 43 -11.14 17.45 -12.92
C VAL A 43 -9.85 18.24 -12.69
N PHE A 44 -9.92 19.57 -12.65
CA PHE A 44 -8.72 20.38 -12.48
C PHE A 44 -8.32 20.57 -11.02
N LEU A 45 -9.24 20.93 -10.12
CA LEU A 45 -8.86 21.19 -8.73
C LEU A 45 -8.76 19.91 -7.89
N HIS A 46 -9.80 19.06 -7.89
CA HIS A 46 -9.81 17.86 -7.05
C HIS A 46 -8.85 16.77 -7.56
N GLU A 47 -8.98 16.37 -8.83
CA GLU A 47 -8.11 15.34 -9.43
C GLU A 47 -6.70 15.85 -9.74
N ARG A 48 -6.50 17.18 -9.79
CA ARG A 48 -5.22 17.82 -10.15
C ARG A 48 -4.69 17.34 -11.51
N ALA A 49 -5.58 17.14 -12.49
CA ALA A 49 -5.23 16.64 -13.82
C ALA A 49 -4.29 17.55 -14.63
N TYR A 50 -4.03 18.76 -14.15
CA TYR A 50 -3.04 19.68 -14.74
C TYR A 50 -1.58 19.31 -14.38
N GLN A 51 -1.35 18.43 -13.41
CA GLN A 51 -0.02 17.99 -12.99
C GLN A 51 0.22 16.54 -13.39
N VAL A 52 1.42 16.25 -13.91
CA VAL A 52 1.90 14.87 -14.04
C VAL A 52 2.21 14.36 -12.62
N ARG A 53 1.65 13.20 -12.26
CA ARG A 53 1.91 12.55 -10.97
C ARG A 53 2.98 11.48 -11.17
N ASP A 54 4.15 11.69 -10.58
CA ASP A 54 5.15 10.64 -10.46
C ASP A 54 4.76 9.69 -9.32
N THR A 55 4.44 8.44 -9.68
CA THR A 55 4.08 7.37 -8.74
C THR A 55 5.27 6.49 -8.37
N ALA A 56 6.44 6.73 -8.96
CA ALA A 56 7.68 6.04 -8.66
C ALA A 56 8.32 6.63 -7.39
N ILE A 57 7.82 6.22 -6.23
CA ILE A 57 8.38 6.62 -4.94
C ILE A 57 9.63 5.78 -4.68
N GLU A 58 10.80 6.34 -4.96
CA GLU A 58 12.07 5.82 -4.43
C GLU A 58 12.18 6.23 -2.96
N SER A 59 11.98 5.27 -2.06
CA SER A 59 12.11 5.49 -0.62
C SER A 59 13.13 4.53 -0.02
N SER A 60 14.10 5.07 0.69
CA SER A 60 15.10 4.31 1.45
C SER A 60 14.97 4.66 2.93
N VAL A 61 14.77 3.65 3.77
CA VAL A 61 14.64 3.81 5.22
C VAL A 61 15.82 3.12 5.89
N MET A 62 16.53 3.85 6.74
CA MET A 62 17.64 3.34 7.56
C MET A 62 17.29 3.55 9.03
N THR A 63 17.28 2.48 9.82
CA THR A 63 16.90 2.52 11.23
C THR A 63 18.07 2.20 12.14
N LYS A 64 18.17 2.93 13.25
CA LYS A 64 19.20 2.72 14.29
C LYS A 64 18.58 2.85 15.68
N VAL A 65 18.59 1.75 16.42
CA VAL A 65 18.09 1.71 17.79
C VAL A 65 19.22 2.06 18.76
N LYS A 66 18.88 2.71 19.89
CA LYS A 66 19.81 3.02 20.98
C LYS A 66 19.11 2.73 22.31
N GLY A 67 19.83 2.12 23.24
CA GLY A 67 19.31 1.82 24.58
C GLY A 67 20.15 0.75 25.27
N LEU A 68 20.02 0.72 26.59
CA LEU A 68 20.52 -0.35 27.45
C LEU A 68 19.34 -0.79 28.32
N GLY A 69 19.14 -2.10 28.44
CA GLY A 69 18.10 -2.69 29.27
C GLY A 69 18.70 -3.59 30.34
N LEU A 70 18.00 -3.78 31.45
CA LEU A 70 18.31 -4.81 32.44
C LEU A 70 17.30 -5.93 32.32
N TYR A 71 17.76 -7.16 32.11
CA TYR A 71 16.92 -8.34 32.02
C TYR A 71 17.61 -9.54 32.67
N SER A 72 16.90 -10.25 33.55
CA SER A 72 17.43 -11.42 34.27
C SER A 72 18.81 -11.17 34.92
N ASN A 73 18.95 -10.03 35.62
CA ASN A 73 20.20 -9.54 36.24
C ASN A 73 21.39 -9.32 35.29
N SER A 74 21.16 -9.31 33.98
CA SER A 74 22.16 -9.00 32.95
C SER A 74 21.80 -7.70 32.22
N VAL A 75 22.81 -6.95 31.81
CA VAL A 75 22.63 -5.78 30.94
C VAL A 75 22.53 -6.27 29.51
N MET A 76 21.47 -5.90 28.81
CA MET A 76 21.27 -6.17 27.39
C MET A 76 21.46 -4.90 26.57
N ASP A 77 22.16 -5.01 25.45
CA ASP A 77 22.39 -3.92 24.51
C ASP A 77 21.64 -4.12 23.18
N VAL A 78 21.86 -3.19 22.24
CA VAL A 78 21.21 -3.21 20.93
C VAL A 78 21.52 -4.48 20.13
N ALA A 79 22.68 -5.11 20.35
CA ALA A 79 23.03 -6.37 19.68
C ALA A 79 22.26 -7.58 20.24
N ASP A 80 21.83 -7.50 21.50
CA ASP A 80 21.10 -8.59 22.17
C ASP A 80 19.60 -8.58 21.84
N TYR A 81 18.96 -7.41 21.88
CA TYR A 81 17.50 -7.33 21.74
C TYR A 81 17.00 -6.90 20.37
N VAL A 82 17.85 -6.46 19.43
CA VAL A 82 17.42 -6.07 18.07
C VAL A 82 17.77 -7.15 17.05
N THR A 83 16.77 -7.65 16.33
CA THR A 83 16.96 -8.63 15.26
C THR A 83 16.09 -8.28 14.05
N PRO A 84 16.63 -8.31 12.81
CA PRO A 84 18.04 -8.40 12.44
C PRO A 84 18.79 -7.08 12.68
N HIS A 85 20.11 -7.13 12.82
CA HIS A 85 20.96 -5.95 13.07
C HIS A 85 21.22 -5.07 11.83
N GLN A 86 20.62 -5.41 10.67
CA GLN A 86 20.92 -4.81 9.37
C GLN A 86 20.34 -3.39 9.16
N GLY A 87 19.62 -2.81 10.13
CA GLY A 87 19.13 -1.43 10.06
C GLY A 87 18.12 -1.18 8.93
N THR A 88 17.46 -2.23 8.46
CA THR A 88 16.47 -2.20 7.38
C THR A 88 15.15 -1.57 7.82
N SER A 89 14.17 -1.49 6.91
CA SER A 89 12.83 -0.96 7.20
C SER A 89 12.04 -1.76 8.23
N VAL A 90 12.40 -3.04 8.44
CA VAL A 90 11.78 -3.93 9.43
C VAL A 90 12.85 -4.37 10.43
N PHE A 91 12.53 -4.24 11.72
CA PHE A 91 13.34 -4.70 12.83
C PHE A 91 12.41 -5.14 13.98
N CYS A 92 12.87 -6.08 14.80
CA CYS A 92 12.17 -6.55 15.98
C CYS A 92 12.95 -6.12 17.23
N ILE A 93 12.22 -5.72 18.28
CA ILE A 93 12.77 -5.48 19.62
C ILE A 93 12.26 -6.59 20.54
N ILE A 94 13.17 -7.41 21.05
CA ILE A 94 12.88 -8.49 21.98
C ILE A 94 12.64 -7.87 23.35
N THR A 95 11.39 -7.94 23.83
CA THR A 95 10.99 -7.41 25.14
C THR A 95 10.83 -8.48 26.21
N LYS A 96 10.73 -9.75 25.81
CA LYS A 96 10.60 -10.91 26.69
C LYS A 96 11.32 -12.10 26.06
N GLN A 97 12.14 -12.77 26.85
CA GLN A 97 12.89 -13.97 26.45
C GLN A 97 12.74 -15.08 27.48
N ILE A 98 12.45 -16.29 27.00
CA ILE A 98 12.47 -17.52 27.80
C ILE A 98 13.66 -18.33 27.30
N SER A 99 14.76 -18.32 28.05
CA SER A 99 15.97 -19.07 27.71
C SER A 99 15.96 -20.45 28.36
N THR A 100 16.20 -21.50 27.57
CA THR A 100 16.39 -22.87 28.04
C THR A 100 17.85 -23.27 27.80
N GLU A 101 18.69 -23.03 28.80
CA GLU A 101 20.14 -23.30 28.74
C GLU A 101 20.47 -24.80 28.80
N GLY A 102 21.57 -25.21 28.18
CA GLY A 102 22.10 -26.58 28.29
C GLY A 102 21.30 -27.66 27.57
N GLN A 103 20.53 -27.29 26.53
CA GLN A 103 19.86 -28.27 25.68
C GLN A 103 20.87 -29.17 24.96
N VAL A 104 20.74 -30.47 25.15
CA VAL A 104 21.57 -31.50 24.50
C VAL A 104 20.66 -32.49 23.77
N GLN A 105 21.15 -33.00 22.64
CA GLN A 105 20.41 -34.02 21.89
C GLN A 105 20.37 -35.32 22.70
N SER A 106 19.22 -35.59 23.30
CA SER A 106 18.99 -36.76 24.15
C SER A 106 17.51 -37.16 24.09
N ARG A 107 17.17 -38.30 24.70
CA ARG A 107 15.78 -38.70 24.90
C ARG A 107 15.31 -38.17 26.25
N CYS A 108 14.37 -37.22 26.23
CA CYS A 108 13.73 -36.64 27.40
C CYS A 108 12.20 -36.66 27.23
N ALA A 109 11.46 -36.62 28.34
CA ALA A 109 10.01 -36.49 28.32
C ALA A 109 9.58 -35.04 27.99
N GLU A 110 8.45 -34.88 27.31
CA GLU A 110 7.88 -33.56 26.99
C GLU A 110 7.40 -32.82 28.23
N SER A 111 7.61 -31.50 28.27
CA SER A 111 7.18 -30.66 29.40
C SER A 111 5.76 -30.09 29.24
N GLU A 112 5.17 -30.19 28.05
CA GLU A 112 3.92 -29.52 27.73
C GLU A 112 2.71 -30.28 28.33
N LEU A 113 1.77 -29.53 28.93
CA LEU A 113 0.57 -30.10 29.54
C LEU A 113 -0.31 -30.89 28.55
N ASN A 114 -0.20 -30.56 27.25
CA ASN A 114 -0.95 -31.20 26.17
C ASN A 114 -0.37 -32.57 25.76
N ALA A 115 0.84 -32.91 26.20
CA ALA A 115 1.54 -34.14 25.86
C ALA A 115 1.44 -35.23 26.94
N LYS A 116 0.42 -35.18 27.81
CA LYS A 116 0.21 -36.22 28.84
C LYS A 116 -0.19 -37.54 28.19
N CYS A 117 0.66 -38.56 28.31
CA CYS A 117 0.30 -39.94 27.99
C CYS A 117 0.35 -40.84 29.24
N GLU A 118 -0.65 -41.71 29.38
CA GLU A 118 -0.73 -42.71 30.48
C GLU A 118 -0.23 -44.09 30.05
N ASN A 119 -0.39 -44.44 28.77
CA ASN A 119 0.09 -45.68 28.18
C ASN A 119 0.97 -45.37 26.96
N ASP A 120 1.96 -46.25 26.70
CA ASP A 120 2.85 -46.15 25.54
C ASP A 120 2.10 -46.09 24.20
N SER A 121 0.89 -46.68 24.12
CA SER A 121 0.00 -46.60 22.95
C SER A 121 -0.54 -45.18 22.69
N ASN A 122 -0.59 -44.33 23.72
CA ASN A 122 -1.10 -42.97 23.64
C ASN A 122 0.02 -41.98 23.26
N CYS A 123 1.28 -42.34 23.51
CA CYS A 123 2.41 -41.53 23.11
C CYS A 123 2.64 -41.73 21.59
N GLN A 124 2.07 -40.86 20.76
CA GLN A 124 2.25 -40.92 19.31
C GLN A 124 3.73 -40.66 18.97
N THR A 125 4.31 -41.49 18.11
CA THR A 125 5.64 -41.25 17.54
C THR A 125 5.52 -40.15 16.50
N VAL A 126 5.55 -38.90 16.93
CA VAL A 126 5.66 -37.77 16.02
C VAL A 126 7.10 -37.77 15.48
N GLY A 127 7.28 -38.40 14.32
CA GLY A 127 8.51 -38.28 13.54
C GLY A 127 8.71 -36.84 13.06
N PRO A 128 9.93 -36.46 12.66
CA PRO A 128 10.24 -35.08 12.30
C PRO A 128 9.40 -34.63 11.10
N ALA A 129 8.81 -33.44 11.22
CA ALA A 129 8.27 -32.68 10.09
C ALA A 129 9.40 -32.13 9.21
#